data_AF-A0A945AYI0-F1
#
_entry.id   AF-A0A945AYI0-F1
#
_cell.length_a   1.000
_cell.length_b   1.000
_cell.length_c   1.000
_cell.angle_alpha   90.00
_cell.angle_beta   90.00
_cell.angle_gamma   90.00
#
_symmetry.space_group_name_H-M   'P 1'
#
loop_
_entity.id
_entity.type
_entity.pdbx_description
1 polymer ?
#
loop_
_entity_poly.entity_id
_entity_poly.type
_entity_poly.pdbx_seq_one_letter_code
_entity_poly.pdbx_strand_id
1 'polypeptide(L)'
;EHPFLGRDVYEQRDFSEHTAQVVDEEVGRILSAAAERADVLLEENRQKLDTLSEELIAREMLDDSEVESVIGPSTPRRSTLHTDAT
;
A
#
# COMPACT_ATOMS: atom_id res chain seq x y z
N GLU A 1 36.85 33.07 -19.25
CA GLU A 1 35.41 32.94 -18.97
C GLU A 1 34.84 31.85 -19.89
N HIS A 2 34.36 30.75 -19.32
CA HIS A 2 33.56 29.75 -20.03
C HIS A 2 32.31 29.48 -19.17
N PRO A 3 31.11 29.40 -19.76
CA PRO A 3 29.87 29.48 -19.00
C PRO A 3 29.59 28.18 -18.24
N PHE A 4 29.11 28.36 -17.01
CA PHE A 4 28.44 27.35 -16.19
C PHE A 4 27.08 26.95 -16.81
N LEU A 5 26.67 25.70 -16.57
CA LEU A 5 25.31 25.22 -16.20
C LEU A 5 24.91 23.97 -16.97
N GLY A 6 24.48 22.95 -16.22
CA GLY A 6 23.58 21.92 -16.75
C GLY A 6 24.21 20.54 -16.98
N ARG A 7 24.91 20.00 -15.98
CA ARG A 7 24.92 18.53 -15.79
C ARG A 7 23.73 18.11 -14.93
N ASP A 8 22.64 18.85 -15.05
CA ASP A 8 21.35 18.49 -14.53
C ASP A 8 20.58 17.86 -15.70
N VAL A 9 20.26 16.58 -15.50
CA VAL A 9 18.94 16.03 -15.86
C VAL A 9 18.65 15.90 -17.36
N TYR A 10 19.49 15.16 -18.08
CA TYR A 10 19.05 14.41 -19.26
C TYR A 10 19.71 13.04 -19.27
N GLU A 11 19.40 12.22 -18.27
CA GLU A 11 19.31 10.79 -18.55
C GLU A 11 18.01 10.65 -19.37
N GLN A 12 18.12 10.81 -20.69
CA GLN A 12 17.06 10.38 -21.59
C GLN A 12 16.84 8.91 -21.27
N ARG A 13 15.66 8.63 -20.74
CA ARG A 13 15.20 7.28 -20.44
C ARG A 13 15.31 6.44 -21.73
N ASP A 14 16.36 5.63 -21.85
CA ASP A 14 16.65 4.76 -22.99
C ASP A 14 15.72 3.54 -23.00
N PHE A 15 14.41 3.74 -23.12
CA PHE A 15 13.48 2.65 -23.32
C PHE A 15 12.43 3.00 -24.37
N SER A 16 12.08 2.00 -25.17
CA SER A 16 11.13 2.16 -26.26
C SER A 16 9.73 2.52 -25.74
N GLU A 17 8.93 3.21 -26.56
CA GLU A 17 7.50 3.44 -26.26
C GLU A 17 6.78 2.14 -25.93
N HIS A 18 7.13 1.06 -26.64
CA HIS A 18 6.61 -0.27 -26.38
C HIS A 18 6.97 -0.78 -24.96
N THR A 19 8.20 -0.57 -24.51
CA THR A 19 8.63 -0.91 -23.15
C THR A 19 7.88 -0.09 -22.12
N ALA A 20 7.67 1.20 -22.36
CA ALA A 20 6.91 2.07 -21.46
C ALA A 20 5.45 1.60 -21.33
N GLN A 21 4.82 1.26 -22.46
CA GLN A 21 3.46 0.72 -22.48
C GLN A 21 3.34 -0.57 -21.65
N VAL A 22 4.28 -1.51 -21.81
CA VAL A 22 4.29 -2.76 -21.03
C VAL A 22 4.42 -2.49 -19.53
N VAL A 23 5.23 -1.50 -19.14
CA VAL A 23 5.36 -1.10 -17.73
C VAL A 23 4.04 -0.57 -17.19
N ASP A 24 3.37 0.32 -17.92
CA ASP A 24 2.09 0.90 -17.48
C ASP A 24 0.99 -0.17 -17.35
N GLU A 25 0.95 -1.12 -18.29
CA GLU A 25 0.03 -2.27 -18.23
C GLU A 25 0.27 -3.13 -16.98
N GLU A 26 1.53 -3.42 -16.66
CA GLU A 26 1.89 -4.22 -15.48
C GLU A 26 1.62 -3.47 -14.16
N VAL A 27 1.86 -2.17 -14.12
CA VAL A 27 1.48 -1.33 -12.97
C VAL A 27 -0.03 -1.40 -12.76
N GLY A 28 -0.82 -1.23 -13.82
CA GLY A 28 -2.27 -1.37 -13.76
C GLY A 28 -2.70 -2.73 -13.22
N ARG A 29 -2.13 -3.82 -13.77
CA ARG A 29 -2.40 -5.19 -13.34
C ARG A 29 -2.12 -5.42 -11.86
N ILE A 30 -0.98 -4.90 -11.35
CA ILE A 30 -0.61 -5.02 -9.94
C ILE A 30 -1.60 -4.28 -9.05
N LEU A 31 -1.98 -3.06 -9.42
CA LEU A 31 -2.93 -2.25 -8.65
C LEU A 31 -4.32 -2.90 -8.61
N SER A 32 -4.82 -3.37 -9.76
CA SER A 32 -6.10 -4.08 -9.83
C SER A 32 -6.12 -5.35 -8.98
N ALA A 33 -5.06 -6.16 -9.06
CA ALA A 33 -4.95 -7.37 -8.25
C ALA A 33 -4.86 -7.06 -6.74
N ALA A 34 -4.18 -5.97 -6.36
CA ALA A 34 -4.12 -5.52 -4.97
C ALA A 34 -5.48 -5.03 -4.47
N ALA A 35 -6.24 -4.30 -5.30
CA ALA A 35 -7.59 -3.85 -4.98
C ALA A 35 -8.55 -5.03 -4.79
N GLU A 36 -8.58 -5.97 -5.75
CA GLU A 36 -9.41 -7.18 -5.65
C GLU A 36 -9.08 -7.98 -4.39
N ARG A 37 -7.79 -8.13 -4.07
CA ARG A 37 -7.36 -8.81 -2.85
C ARG A 37 -7.84 -8.09 -1.59
N ALA A 38 -7.84 -6.75 -1.59
CA ALA A 38 -8.35 -5.97 -0.48
C ALA A 38 -9.86 -6.14 -0.33
N ASP A 39 -10.61 -6.10 -1.44
CA ASP A 39 -12.06 -6.30 -1.44
C ASP A 39 -12.42 -7.69 -0.89
N VAL A 40 -11.77 -8.75 -1.37
CA VAL A 40 -11.95 -10.12 -0.85
C VAL A 40 -11.65 -10.18 0.64
N LEU A 41 -10.55 -9.58 1.11
CA LEU A 41 -10.19 -9.58 2.52
C LEU A 41 -11.25 -8.89 3.39
N LEU A 42 -11.79 -7.76 2.92
CA LEU A 42 -12.85 -7.01 3.61
C LEU A 42 -14.17 -7.79 3.62
N GLU A 43 -14.51 -8.45 2.51
CA GLU A 43 -15.70 -9.31 2.40
C GLU A 43 -15.61 -10.53 3.32
N GLU A 44 -14.47 -11.22 3.33
CA GLU A 44 -14.21 -12.36 4.22
C GLU A 44 -14.32 -11.99 5.70
N ASN A 45 -14.04 -10.72 6.05
CA ASN A 45 -14.13 -10.21 7.41
C ASN A 45 -15.35 -9.31 7.65
N ARG A 46 -16.33 -9.32 6.74
CA ARG A 46 -17.48 -8.40 6.77
C ARG A 46 -18.22 -8.41 8.11
N GLN A 47 -18.45 -9.59 8.67
CA GLN A 47 -19.13 -9.74 9.95
C GLN A 47 -18.39 -9.04 11.10
N LYS A 48 -17.06 -9.12 11.13
CA LYS A 48 -16.26 -8.44 12.16
C LYS A 48 -16.31 -6.93 12.01
N LEU A 49 -16.32 -6.43 10.77
CA LEU A 49 -16.46 -4.99 10.48
C LEU A 49 -17.84 -4.46 10.87
N ASP A 50 -18.89 -5.26 10.67
CA ASP A 50 -20.25 -4.92 11.09
C ASP A 50 -20.34 -4.84 12.62
N THR A 51 -19.80 -5.82 13.33
CA THR A 51 -19.70 -5.78 14.81
C THR A 51 -18.90 -4.57 15.30
N LEU A 52 -17.76 -4.28 14.68
CA LEU A 52 -16.95 -3.10 15.04
C LEU A 52 -17.74 -1.79 14.85
N SER A 53 -18.54 -1.72 13.77
CA SER A 53 -19.39 -0.55 13.48
C SER A 53 -20.53 -0.41 14.49
N GLU A 54 -21.19 -1.50 14.86
CA GLU A 54 -22.24 -1.52 15.88
C GLU A 54 -21.71 -1.06 17.25
N GLU A 55 -20.55 -1.55 17.65
CA GLU A 55 -19.88 -1.13 18.90
C GLU A 55 -19.51 0.35 18.88
N LEU A 56 -19.00 0.87 17.76
CA LEU A 56 -18.70 2.29 17.60
C LEU A 56 -19.95 3.17 17.62
N ILE A 57 -21.07 2.70 17.06
CA ILE A 57 -22.36 3.41 17.16
C ILE A 57 -22.84 3.48 18.62
N ALA A 58 -22.64 2.41 19.39
CA ALA A 58 -23.09 2.35 20.78
C ALA A 58 -22.20 3.14 21.74
N ARG A 59 -20.88 3.18 21.49
CA ARG A 59 -19.88 3.65 22.46
C ARG A 59 -19.08 4.87 22.03
N GLU A 60 -19.20 5.29 20.76
CA GLU A 60 -18.50 6.41 20.11
C GLU A 60 -16.96 6.29 20.01
N MET A 61 -16.33 5.51 20.89
CA MET A 61 -14.89 5.27 20.91
C MET A 61 -14.61 3.86 21.43
N LEU A 62 -13.61 3.21 20.83
CA LEU A 62 -13.06 1.93 21.26
C LEU A 62 -11.55 2.08 21.45
N ASP A 63 -11.01 1.47 22.50
CA ASP A 63 -9.56 1.38 22.69
C ASP A 63 -8.94 0.18 21.94
N ASP A 64 -7.61 0.14 21.89
CA ASP A 64 -6.87 -0.90 21.16
C ASP A 64 -7.26 -2.32 21.61
N SER A 65 -7.47 -2.54 22.91
CA SER A 65 -7.82 -3.87 23.43
C SER A 65 -9.24 -4.30 23.05
N GLU A 66 -10.15 -3.33 22.96
CA GLU A 66 -11.52 -3.55 22.52
C GLU A 66 -11.56 -3.85 21.02
N VAL A 67 -10.78 -3.14 20.20
CA VAL A 67 -10.65 -3.44 18.77
C VAL A 67 -10.06 -4.83 18.56
N GLU A 68 -8.99 -5.18 19.29
CA GLU A 68 -8.37 -6.51 19.21
C GLU A 68 -9.35 -7.64 19.58
N SER A 69 -10.26 -7.39 20.52
CA SER A 69 -11.29 -8.36 20.88
C SER A 69 -12.29 -8.65 19.74
N VAL A 70 -12.50 -7.69 18.84
CA VAL A 70 -13.45 -7.80 17.72
C VAL A 70 -12.78 -8.34 16.45
N ILE A 71 -11.64 -7.77 16.06
CA ILE A 71 -11.00 -8.10 14.76
C ILE A 71 -9.76 -9.00 14.89
N GLY A 72 -9.31 -9.26 16.12
CA GLY A 72 -8.11 -10.03 16.42
C GLY A 72 -6.86 -9.15 16.64
N PRO A 73 -5.75 -9.76 17.08
CA PRO A 73 -4.53 -9.03 17.40
C PRO A 73 -3.92 -8.38 16.16
N SER A 74 -3.30 -7.22 16.36
CA SER A 74 -2.58 -6.53 15.28
C SER A 74 -1.45 -7.42 14.74
N THR A 75 -1.38 -7.57 13.41
CA THR A 75 -0.27 -8.30 12.80
C THR A 75 1.00 -7.44 12.89
N PRO A 76 2.11 -7.95 13.47
CA PRO A 76 3.32 -7.16 13.61
C PRO A 76 3.81 -6.69 12.24
N ARG A 77 4.03 -5.37 12.11
CA ARG A 77 4.63 -4.78 10.92
C ARG A 77 6.03 -5.39 10.79
N ARG A 78 6.25 -6.24 9.77
CA ARG A 78 7.59 -6.76 9.46
C ARG A 78 8.50 -5.54 9.23
N SER A 79 9.40 -5.25 10.17
CA SER A 79 10.41 -4.22 9.95
C SER A 79 11.34 -4.74 8.87
N THR A 80 11.29 -4.15 7.68
CA THR A 80 12.36 -4.30 6.71
C THR A 80 13.55 -3.49 7.22
N LEU A 81 14.32 -4.08 8.14
CA LEU A 81 15.71 -3.67 8.31
C LEU A 81 16.43 -4.12 7.04
N HIS A 82 16.44 -3.22 6.06
CA HIS A 82 17.36 -3.24 4.95
C HIS A 82 18.74 -2.93 5.55
N THR A 83 19.42 -3.96 6.05
CA THR A 83 20.85 -3.89 6.37
C THR A 83 21.61 -3.95 5.05
N ASP A 84 21.62 -2.83 4.34
CA ASP A 84 22.66 -2.55 3.33
C ASP A 84 23.78 -1.79 4.04
N ALA A 85 24.82 -2.53 4.43
CA ALA A 85 26.16 -2.00 4.65
C ALA A 85 27.15 -3.16 4.59
N THR A 86 27.53 -3.52 3.36
CA THR A 86 28.88 -4.04 3.08
C THR A 86 29.84 -2.87 3.14
#